data_AF-A0A922VWQ3-F1
#
_entry.id   AF-A0A922VWQ3-F1
#
_cell.length_a   1.000
_cell.length_b   1.000
_cell.length_c   1.000
_cell.angle_alpha   90.00
_cell.angle_beta   90.00
_cell.angle_gamma   90.00
#
_symmetry.space_group_name_H-M   'P 1'
#
loop_
_entity.id
_entity.type
_entity.pdbx_description
1 polymer ?
#
loop_
_entity_poly.entity_id
_entity_poly.type
_entity_poly.pdbx_seq_one_letter_code
_entity_poly.pdbx_strand_id
1 'polypeptide(L)'
;MSNALTLDLWNSILPLAGLCALVAWLPGWLVGRGNLSQGALARAVGVTALVALVVGAVLAAGLYAAINEGVWAGVVAAPLQRAGFFLGRSALFALLWGPVLGFVWLVKAQELNRRLGMRMVDEGGKG
;
A
#
# COMPACT_ATOMS: atom_id res chain seq x y z
N MET A 1 -26.20 23.42 -15.95
CA MET A 1 -25.53 23.54 -14.63
C MET A 1 -24.98 22.17 -14.29
N SER A 2 -23.72 21.94 -14.63
CA SER A 2 -23.04 20.65 -14.43
C SER A 2 -22.70 20.52 -12.95
N ASN A 3 -23.07 19.41 -12.32
CA ASN A 3 -22.74 19.09 -10.93
C ASN A 3 -21.21 19.03 -10.75
N ALA A 4 -20.59 20.17 -10.51
CA ALA A 4 -19.20 20.27 -10.12
C ALA A 4 -19.10 19.73 -8.68
N LEU A 5 -18.52 18.53 -8.55
CA LEU A 5 -17.87 18.07 -7.32
C LEU A 5 -18.72 17.99 -6.04
N THR A 6 -19.88 17.33 -6.08
CA THR A 6 -20.29 16.59 -4.89
C THR A 6 -19.35 15.39 -4.74
N LEU A 7 -18.56 15.36 -3.65
CA LEU A 7 -17.82 14.18 -3.20
C LEU A 7 -18.82 13.05 -2.97
N ASP A 8 -19.15 12.33 -4.03
CA ASP A 8 -20.07 11.23 -3.94
C ASP A 8 -19.40 10.08 -3.18
N LEU A 9 -20.19 9.31 -2.43
CA LEU A 9 -19.68 8.24 -1.56
C LEU A 9 -18.74 7.30 -2.35
N TRP A 10 -19.09 7.01 -3.60
CA TRP A 10 -18.31 6.18 -4.50
C TRP A 10 -16.97 6.79 -4.93
N ASN A 11 -16.92 8.09 -5.22
CA ASN A 11 -15.67 8.77 -5.57
C ASN A 11 -14.69 8.84 -4.40
N SER A 12 -15.19 8.80 -3.17
CA SER A 12 -14.37 8.81 -1.95
C SER A 12 -13.92 7.41 -1.53
N ILE A 13 -14.77 6.39 -1.70
CA ILE A 13 -14.46 5.01 -1.32
C ILE A 13 -13.53 4.33 -2.33
N LEU A 14 -13.68 4.59 -3.63
CA LEU A 14 -12.94 3.88 -4.68
C LEU A 14 -11.40 4.06 -4.57
N PRO A 15 -10.86 5.27 -4.30
CA PRO A 15 -9.43 5.45 -4.04
C PRO A 15 -8.93 4.69 -2.81
N LEU A 16 -9.74 4.67 -1.74
CA LEU A 16 -9.40 3.98 -0.50
C LEU A 16 -9.41 2.46 -0.68
N ALA A 17 -10.41 1.93 -1.36
CA ALA A 17 -10.50 0.51 -1.71
C ALA A 17 -9.33 0.09 -2.62
N GLY A 18 -8.99 0.92 -3.61
CA GLY A 18 -7.83 0.70 -4.48
C GLY A 18 -6.51 0.66 -3.69
N LEU A 19 -6.34 1.56 -2.72
CA LEU A 19 -5.17 1.59 -1.85
C LEU A 19 -5.07 0.33 -0.96
N CYS A 20 -6.19 -0.11 -0.38
CA CYS A 20 -6.25 -1.36 0.40
C CYS A 20 -5.96 -2.59 -0.47
N ALA A 21 -6.51 -2.65 -1.69
CA ALA A 21 -6.26 -3.73 -2.64
C ALA A 21 -4.79 -3.81 -3.04
N LEU A 22 -4.16 -2.65 -3.32
CA LEU A 22 -2.73 -2.55 -3.60
C LEU A 22 -1.91 -3.14 -2.45
N VAL A 23 -2.21 -2.73 -1.22
CA VAL A 23 -1.50 -3.17 -0.01
C VAL A 23 -1.69 -4.67 0.25
N ALA A 24 -2.86 -5.23 -0.08
CA ALA A 24 -3.12 -6.66 0.07
C ALA A 24 -2.40 -7.53 -0.97
N TRP A 25 -2.26 -7.02 -2.20
CA TRP A 25 -1.73 -7.79 -3.32
C TRP A 25 -0.21 -7.68 -3.47
N LEU A 26 0.34 -6.46 -3.30
CA LEU A 26 1.73 -6.13 -3.64
C LEU A 26 2.79 -6.95 -2.87
N PRO A 27 2.65 -7.24 -1.56
CA PRO A 27 3.65 -8.04 -0.85
C PRO A 27 3.82 -9.44 -1.45
N GLY A 28 2.70 -10.07 -1.85
CA GLY A 28 2.73 -11.40 -2.47
C GLY A 28 3.37 -11.41 -3.86
N TRP A 29 3.19 -10.32 -4.62
CA TRP A 29 3.85 -10.13 -5.90
C TRP A 29 5.37 -9.92 -5.74
N LEU A 30 5.79 -9.11 -4.77
CA LEU A 30 7.21 -8.81 -4.50
C LEU A 30 8.00 -10.01 -3.95
N VAL A 31 7.43 -10.82 -3.08
CA VAL A 31 8.13 -11.99 -2.50
C VAL A 31 8.28 -13.12 -3.53
N GLY A 32 7.33 -13.26 -4.46
CA GLY A 32 7.28 -14.37 -5.41
C GLY A 32 6.83 -15.70 -4.79
N ARG A 33 6.30 -16.61 -5.60
CA ARG A 33 5.65 -17.85 -5.11
C ARG A 33 6.58 -18.88 -4.45
N GLY A 34 7.89 -18.81 -4.71
CA GLY A 34 8.87 -19.82 -4.29
C GLY A 34 9.85 -19.40 -3.19
N ASN A 35 9.79 -18.15 -2.73
CA ASN A 35 10.72 -17.65 -1.73
C ASN A 35 10.25 -18.04 -0.31
N LEU A 36 11.11 -18.66 0.48
CA LEU A 36 10.83 -19.08 1.85
C LEU A 36 11.43 -18.15 2.93
N SER A 37 11.96 -17.00 2.54
CA SER A 37 12.65 -16.09 3.46
C SER A 37 11.69 -15.12 4.17
N GLN A 38 11.69 -15.15 5.50
CA GLN A 38 11.02 -14.15 6.35
C GLN A 38 11.61 -12.74 6.13
N GLY A 39 12.92 -12.64 5.87
CA GLY A 39 13.58 -11.36 5.57
C GLY A 39 13.11 -10.76 4.24
N ALA A 40 12.89 -11.60 3.22
CA ALA A 40 12.32 -11.15 1.95
C ALA A 40 10.86 -10.68 2.12
N LEU A 41 10.07 -11.37 2.95
CA LEU A 41 8.71 -10.95 3.29
C LEU A 41 8.70 -9.60 4.03
N ALA A 42 9.57 -9.41 5.03
CA ALA A 42 9.67 -8.15 5.76
C ALA A 42 10.05 -6.98 4.84
N ARG A 43 11.00 -7.20 3.92
CA ARG A 43 11.37 -6.20 2.90
C ARG A 43 10.21 -5.87 1.98
N ALA A 44 9.48 -6.88 1.49
CA ALA A 44 8.33 -6.67 0.63
C ALA A 44 7.21 -5.88 1.32
N VAL A 45 6.96 -6.13 2.60
CA VAL A 45 6.02 -5.36 3.41
C VAL A 45 6.49 -3.91 3.57
N GLY A 46 7.77 -3.70 3.87
CA GLY A 46 8.35 -2.35 3.96
C GLY A 46 8.25 -1.56 2.65
N VAL A 47 8.57 -2.19 1.52
CA VAL A 47 8.41 -1.59 0.18
C VAL A 47 6.94 -1.30 -0.10
N THR A 48 6.03 -2.21 0.25
CA THR A 48 4.59 -2.00 0.08
C THR A 48 4.09 -0.81 0.89
N ALA A 49 4.53 -0.66 2.14
CA ALA A 49 4.18 0.50 2.96
C ALA A 49 4.66 1.82 2.33
N LEU A 50 5.89 1.84 1.79
CA LEU A 50 6.44 3.01 1.11
C LEU A 50 5.66 3.34 -0.17
N VAL A 51 5.33 2.33 -0.99
CA VAL A 51 4.50 2.51 -2.18
C VAL A 51 3.11 3.02 -1.81
N ALA A 52 2.49 2.49 -0.75
CA ALA A 52 1.18 2.94 -0.28
C ALA A 52 1.20 4.41 0.19
N LEU A 53 2.27 4.86 0.85
CA LEU A 53 2.45 6.27 1.21
C LEU A 53 2.59 7.17 -0.02
N VAL A 54 3.34 6.74 -1.04
CA VAL A 54 3.50 7.52 -2.27
C VAL A 54 2.17 7.60 -3.03
N VAL A 55 1.50 6.46 -3.22
CA VAL A 55 0.20 6.41 -3.91
C VAL A 55 -0.84 7.21 -3.14
N GLY A 56 -0.92 7.09 -1.81
CA GLY A 56 -1.83 7.89 -1.00
C GLY A 56 -1.55 9.39 -1.08
N ALA A 57 -0.28 9.81 -1.19
CA ALA A 57 0.08 11.21 -1.37
C ALA A 57 -0.36 11.74 -2.75
N VAL A 58 -0.22 10.93 -3.80
CA VAL A 58 -0.72 11.26 -5.15
C VAL A 58 -2.25 11.36 -5.16
N LEU A 59 -2.95 10.43 -4.50
CA LEU A 59 -4.41 10.49 -4.35
C LEU A 59 -4.85 11.74 -3.59
N ALA A 60 -4.16 12.10 -2.50
CA ALA A 60 -4.43 13.32 -1.75
C ALA A 60 -4.21 14.58 -2.61
N ALA A 61 -3.12 14.62 -3.38
CA ALA A 61 -2.85 15.72 -4.31
C ALA A 61 -3.93 15.84 -5.40
N GLY A 62 -4.33 14.71 -5.99
CA GLY A 62 -5.38 14.65 -7.00
C GLY A 62 -6.73 15.12 -6.46
N LEU A 63 -7.11 14.69 -5.25
CA LEU A 63 -8.35 15.13 -4.60
C LEU A 63 -8.33 16.64 -4.29
N TYR A 64 -7.18 17.17 -3.86
CA TYR A 64 -7.01 18.61 -3.66
C TYR A 64 -7.08 19.40 -4.96
N ALA A 65 -6.45 18.89 -6.03
CA ALA A 65 -6.45 19.53 -7.36
C ALA A 65 -7.83 19.51 -8.03
N ALA A 66 -8.68 18.54 -7.69
CA ALA A 66 -10.05 18.47 -8.18
C ALA A 66 -10.93 19.60 -7.62
N ILE A 67 -10.59 20.12 -6.43
CA ILE A 67 -11.35 21.17 -5.74
C ILE A 67 -10.67 22.54 -5.89
N ASN A 68 -9.35 22.58 -6.03
CA ASN A 68 -8.55 23.81 -6.05
C ASN A 68 -7.73 23.91 -7.34
N GLU A 69 -7.83 25.06 -8.02
CA GLU A 69 -6.98 25.37 -9.16
C GLU A 69 -5.52 25.63 -8.72
N GLY A 70 -4.56 25.32 -9.60
CA GLY A 70 -3.13 25.63 -9.38
C GLY A 70 -2.37 24.69 -8.44
N VAL A 71 -2.98 23.61 -7.93
CA VAL A 71 -2.30 22.63 -7.06
C VAL A 71 -1.09 22.01 -7.76
N TRP A 72 -1.22 21.60 -9.01
CA TRP A 72 -0.12 21.01 -9.78
C TRP A 72 1.00 22.02 -10.06
N ALA A 73 0.65 23.28 -10.37
CA ALA A 73 1.63 24.35 -10.51
C ALA A 73 2.39 24.61 -9.20
N GLY A 74 1.70 24.56 -8.06
CA GLY A 74 2.31 24.65 -6.73
C GLY A 74 3.24 23.47 -6.40
N VAL A 75 2.90 22.25 -6.84
CA VAL A 75 3.76 21.06 -6.69
C VAL A 75 5.04 21.21 -7.50
N VAL A 76 4.96 21.70 -8.73
CA VAL A 76 6.14 21.94 -9.59
C VAL A 76 7.01 23.07 -9.05
N ALA A 77 6.40 24.14 -8.54
CA ALA A 77 7.13 25.30 -8.03
C ALA A 77 7.84 25.05 -6.69
N ALA A 78 7.28 24.20 -5.82
CA ALA A 78 7.83 23.91 -4.50
C ALA A 78 7.75 22.42 -4.14
N PRO A 79 8.50 21.55 -4.85
CA PRO A 79 8.31 20.10 -4.79
C PRO A 79 8.56 19.50 -3.41
N LEU A 80 9.63 19.90 -2.70
CA LEU A 80 9.91 19.35 -1.36
C LEU A 80 8.86 19.75 -0.32
N GLN A 81 8.46 21.03 -0.30
CA GLN A 81 7.46 21.52 0.67
C GLN A 81 6.09 20.89 0.41
N ARG A 82 5.69 20.73 -0.85
CA ARG A 82 4.42 20.09 -1.21
C ARG A 82 4.45 18.58 -1.02
N ALA A 83 5.58 17.93 -1.27
CA ALA A 83 5.75 16.50 -0.99
C ALA A 83 5.55 16.20 0.50
N GLY A 84 6.16 16.98 1.40
CA GLY A 84 5.97 16.83 2.84
C GLY A 84 4.50 16.97 3.27
N PHE A 85 3.80 17.96 2.72
CA PHE A 85 2.37 18.17 3.00
C PHE A 85 1.51 16.97 2.57
N PHE A 86 1.66 16.49 1.33
CA PHE A 86 0.84 15.39 0.82
C PHE A 86 1.23 14.03 1.41
N LEU A 87 2.51 13.81 1.75
CA LEU A 87 2.95 12.64 2.50
C LEU A 87 2.36 12.65 3.92
N GLY A 88 2.34 13.79 4.59
CA GLY A 88 1.68 13.94 5.89
C GLY A 88 0.19 13.61 5.83
N ARG A 89 -0.51 14.04 4.77
CA ARG A 89 -1.91 13.66 4.53
C ARG A 89 -2.06 12.17 4.23
N SER A 90 -1.16 11.59 3.43
CA SER A 90 -1.16 10.16 3.14
C SER A 90 -0.93 9.29 4.37
N ALA A 91 -0.17 9.76 5.35
CA ALA A 91 0.06 9.03 6.59
C ALA A 91 -1.26 8.77 7.34
N LEU A 92 -2.27 9.66 7.21
CA LEU A 92 -3.59 9.44 7.80
C LEU A 92 -4.30 8.23 7.16
N PHE A 93 -4.10 7.98 5.86
CA PHE A 93 -4.64 6.79 5.22
C PHE A 93 -3.99 5.50 5.73
N ALA A 94 -2.80 5.57 6.34
CA ALA A 94 -2.17 4.40 6.96
C ALA A 94 -2.96 3.84 8.14
N LEU A 95 -3.85 4.63 8.75
CA LEU A 95 -4.79 4.13 9.75
C LEU A 95 -5.78 3.10 9.15
N LEU A 96 -6.06 3.21 7.84
CA LEU A 96 -6.94 2.30 7.12
C LEU A 96 -6.17 1.10 6.57
N TRP A 97 -5.12 1.34 5.77
CA TRP A 97 -4.41 0.25 5.08
C TRP A 97 -3.32 -0.41 5.94
N GLY A 98 -2.82 0.26 6.99
CA GLY A 98 -1.78 -0.28 7.87
C GLY A 98 -2.20 -1.58 8.57
N PRO A 99 -3.40 -1.65 9.18
CA PRO A 99 -3.93 -2.90 9.73
C PRO A 99 -4.04 -4.00 8.67
N VAL A 100 -4.51 -3.67 7.46
CA VAL A 100 -4.61 -4.62 6.34
C VAL A 100 -3.23 -5.18 5.98
N LEU A 101 -2.21 -4.32 5.86
CA LEU A 101 -0.84 -4.75 5.59
C LEU A 101 -0.30 -5.66 6.70
N GLY A 102 -0.60 -5.34 7.95
CA GLY A 102 -0.24 -6.16 9.11
C GLY A 102 -0.86 -7.56 9.05
N PHE A 103 -2.15 -7.65 8.74
CA PHE A 103 -2.83 -8.94 8.54
C PHE A 103 -2.25 -9.73 7.38
N VAL A 104 -1.99 -9.08 6.23
CA VAL A 104 -1.39 -9.72 5.06
C VAL A 104 -0.02 -10.28 5.42
N TRP A 105 0.80 -9.52 6.15
CA TRP A 105 2.09 -9.98 6.64
C TRP A 105 1.94 -11.22 7.54
N LEU A 106 1.06 -11.18 8.54
CA LEU A 106 0.82 -12.30 9.45
C LEU A 106 0.41 -13.58 8.71
N VAL A 107 -0.57 -13.48 7.81
CA VAL A 107 -1.06 -14.63 7.02
C VAL A 107 0.06 -15.20 6.15
N LYS A 108 0.86 -14.35 5.51
CA LYS A 108 1.99 -14.78 4.68
C LYS A 108 3.12 -15.39 5.51
N ALA A 109 3.41 -14.86 6.69
CA ALA A 109 4.42 -15.38 7.60
C ALA A 109 4.03 -16.78 8.12
N GLN A 110 2.75 -16.98 8.48
CA GLN A 110 2.21 -18.29 8.86
C GLN A 110 2.31 -19.30 7.72
N GLU A 111 1.92 -18.90 6.51
CA GLU A 111 2.02 -19.76 5.32
C GLU A 111 3.48 -20.13 4.99
N LEU A 112 4.43 -19.20 5.17
CA LEU A 112 5.85 -19.46 5.03
C LEU A 112 6.36 -20.52 6.02
N ASN A 113 6.02 -20.36 7.29
CA ASN A 113 6.42 -21.32 8.33
C ASN A 113 5.82 -22.70 8.07
N ARG A 114 4.56 -22.77 7.59
CA ARG A 114 3.92 -24.03 7.18
C ARG A 114 4.69 -24.72 6.05
N ARG A 115 5.10 -23.97 5.01
CA ARG A 115 5.87 -24.52 3.87
C ARG A 115 7.26 -24.99 4.27
N LEU A 116 7.93 -24.25 5.16
CA LEU A 116 9.21 -24.67 5.73
C LEU A 116 9.07 -25.98 6.50
N GLY A 117 8.04 -26.10 7.33
CA GLY A 117 7.73 -27.34 8.05
C GLY A 117 7.50 -28.53 7.12
N MET A 118 6.70 -28.36 6.06
CA MET A 118 6.46 -29.43 5.08
C MET A 118 7.76 -29.87 4.38
N ARG A 119 8.64 -28.92 3.99
CA ARG A 119 9.93 -29.28 3.38
C ARG A 119 10.84 -30.07 4.31
N MET A 120 10.90 -29.70 5.59
CA MET A 120 11.70 -30.44 6.58
C MET A 120 11.22 -31.89 6.75
N VAL A 121 9.91 -32.13 6.69
CA VAL A 121 9.33 -33.48 6.72
C VAL A 121 9.68 -34.26 5.46
N ASP A 122 9.55 -33.66 4.28
CA ASP A 122 9.89 -34.30 3.00
C ASP A 122 11.38 -34.65 2.88
N GLU A 123 12.26 -33.84 3.49
CA GLU A 123 13.70 -34.08 3.54
C GLU A 123 14.08 -35.10 4.63
N GLY A 124 13.42 -35.07 5.78
CA GLY A 124 13.67 -36.00 6.90
C GLY A 124 13.09 -37.40 6.72
N GLY A 125 12.08 -37.57 5.87
CA GLY A 125 11.48 -38.88 5.53
C GLY A 125 12.25 -39.69 4.47
N LYS A 126 13.39 -39.19 3.99
CA LYS A 126 14.27 -39.87 3.02
C LYS A 126 15.47 -40.57 3.67
N GLY A 127 15.44 -40.77 4.99
CA GLY A 127 16.44 -41.52 5.76
C GLY A 127 16.18 -43.02 5.78
#